data_AF-A0AAV0FQZ7-F1
#
_entry.id   AF-A0AAV0FQZ7-F1
#
_cell.length_a   1.000
_cell.length_b   1.000
_cell.length_c   1.000
_cell.angle_alpha   90.00
_cell.angle_beta   90.00
_cell.angle_gamma   90.00
#
_symmetry.space_group_name_H-M   'P 1'
#
loop_
_entity.id
_entity.type
_entity.pdbx_description
1 polymer ?
#
loop_
_entity_poly.entity_id
_entity_poly.type
_entity_poly.pdbx_seq_one_letter_code
_entity_poly.pdbx_strand_id
1 'polypeptide(L)'
;MEYKNEPMDLNLQSPAAKSPAPLPVTPLSSQILRQWRPAAQRNLKNQWLKLVSLWNDWLSSSSTARSHATSLVNSYLSQRYMDAMEFGILSDMPELQKKACHKLHKQQVINRGQLLLTYKSMVGIVTQMVKASRSMRCYVKGTGDSPIVQFSCNPDADDSHQIDSSGVPVFSFWSISSFEQLAEELVHMLKCEMNLKRVLIMEFCSISDKENSIHWSEELYLGEFGDLIICDLYSNGPIFPGQTNCKSTIPTNSPLDQTERNVLQVYLTTWLAEVKLDRFRIDEIFSIVGEELHVTLS
;
A
#
# COMPACT_ATOMS: atom_id res chain seq x y z
N MET A 1 -89.95 4.58 13.78
CA MET A 1 -90.36 4.47 12.36
C MET A 1 -89.09 4.35 11.55
N GLU A 2 -88.90 3.19 10.92
CA GLU A 2 -87.83 2.87 9.97
C GLU A 2 -87.83 3.80 8.75
N TYR A 3 -86.67 3.98 8.12
CA TYR A 3 -86.33 3.70 6.71
C TYR A 3 -84.82 4.06 6.55
N LYS A 4 -83.88 3.09 6.55
CA LYS A 4 -83.37 2.28 5.41
C LYS A 4 -82.79 3.11 4.25
N ASN A 5 -81.46 3.06 4.03
CA ASN A 5 -80.86 2.47 2.82
C ASN A 5 -79.32 2.60 2.79
N GLU A 6 -78.72 1.56 2.22
CA GLU A 6 -77.32 1.20 2.05
C GLU A 6 -76.46 2.22 1.27
N PRO A 7 -75.12 2.19 1.43
CA PRO A 7 -74.20 2.81 0.48
C PRO A 7 -73.93 1.90 -0.73
N MET A 8 -74.05 2.46 -1.93
CA MET A 8 -73.77 1.83 -3.21
C MET A 8 -72.29 1.98 -3.59
N ASP A 9 -71.66 0.87 -3.97
CA ASP A 9 -70.29 0.75 -4.47
C ASP A 9 -70.03 1.60 -5.72
N LEU A 10 -68.88 2.29 -5.75
CA LEU A 10 -68.13 2.57 -6.98
C LEU A 10 -66.66 2.25 -6.75
N ASN A 11 -66.30 1.05 -7.21
CA ASN A 11 -64.96 0.53 -7.39
C ASN A 11 -64.32 1.21 -8.62
N LEU A 12 -63.16 1.87 -8.49
CA LEU A 12 -62.16 1.95 -9.59
C LEU A 12 -60.81 2.54 -9.11
N GLN A 13 -59.86 1.63 -8.91
CA GLN A 13 -58.41 1.71 -9.16
C GLN A 13 -57.62 2.99 -8.81
N SER A 14 -56.75 2.82 -7.81
CA SER A 14 -55.55 3.62 -7.56
C SER A 14 -54.57 3.60 -8.76
N PRO A 15 -53.99 4.74 -9.19
CA PRO A 15 -52.82 4.71 -10.05
C PRO A 15 -51.56 4.52 -9.20
N ALA A 16 -50.90 3.38 -9.42
CA ALA A 16 -49.57 3.10 -8.93
C ALA A 16 -48.60 4.23 -9.32
N ALA A 17 -47.87 4.75 -8.33
CA ALA A 17 -46.76 5.66 -8.55
C ALA A 17 -45.69 4.96 -9.40
N LYS A 18 -45.53 5.41 -10.65
CA LYS A 18 -44.41 4.99 -11.50
C LYS A 18 -43.12 5.57 -10.91
N SER A 19 -42.20 4.68 -10.52
CA SER A 19 -40.80 5.06 -10.29
C SER A 19 -40.26 5.86 -11.49
N PRO A 20 -39.46 6.91 -11.28
CA PRO A 20 -38.82 7.61 -12.39
C PRO A 20 -37.87 6.65 -13.10
N ALA A 21 -37.98 6.56 -14.43
CA ALA A 21 -37.00 5.87 -15.25
C ALA A 21 -35.63 6.56 -15.10
N PRO A 22 -34.51 5.81 -15.17
CA PRO A 22 -33.19 6.40 -15.19
C PRO A 22 -33.07 7.35 -16.39
N LEU A 23 -32.65 8.59 -16.13
CA LEU A 23 -32.39 9.60 -17.16
C LEU A 23 -31.29 9.10 -18.11
N PRO A 24 -31.44 9.28 -19.44
CA PRO A 24 -30.40 8.92 -20.40
C PRO A 24 -29.17 9.82 -20.20
N VAL A 25 -27.99 9.20 -20.14
CA VAL A 25 -26.69 9.88 -20.11
C VAL A 25 -26.53 10.62 -21.43
N THR A 26 -26.59 11.96 -21.42
CA THR A 26 -26.43 12.77 -22.63
C THR A 26 -25.00 12.59 -23.17
N PRO A 27 -24.81 12.13 -24.42
CA PRO A 27 -23.47 11.98 -24.97
C PRO A 27 -22.79 13.35 -25.06
N LEU A 28 -21.55 13.40 -24.58
CA LEU A 28 -20.73 14.60 -24.60
C LEU A 28 -20.63 15.15 -26.04
N SER A 29 -20.72 16.47 -26.21
CA SER A 29 -20.52 17.06 -27.54
C SER A 29 -19.13 16.69 -28.06
N SER A 30 -19.02 16.43 -29.37
CA SER A 30 -17.76 16.05 -30.01
C SER A 30 -16.63 17.06 -29.75
N GLN A 31 -16.97 18.32 -29.50
CA GLN A 31 -16.03 19.39 -29.17
C GLN A 31 -15.43 19.24 -27.77
N ILE A 32 -16.23 18.92 -26.74
CA ILE A 32 -15.72 18.74 -25.38
C ILE A 32 -14.89 17.45 -25.31
N LEU A 33 -15.30 16.38 -26.02
CA LEU A 33 -14.51 15.15 -26.09
C LEU A 33 -13.12 15.38 -26.74
N ARG A 34 -13.07 16.22 -27.78
CA ARG A 34 -11.80 16.60 -28.45
C ARG A 34 -10.87 17.37 -27.54
N GLN A 35 -11.39 18.21 -26.65
CA GLN A 35 -10.59 18.99 -25.69
C GLN A 35 -10.17 18.17 -24.47
N TRP A 36 -11.04 17.24 -24.03
CA TRP A 36 -10.79 16.36 -22.90
C TRP A 36 -9.66 15.35 -23.16
N ARG A 37 -9.65 14.71 -24.35
CA ARG A 37 -8.70 13.63 -24.65
C ARG A 37 -7.23 14.02 -24.45
N PRO A 38 -6.72 15.16 -24.96
CA PRO A 38 -5.34 15.59 -24.71
C PRO A 38 -5.03 15.89 -23.23
N ALA A 39 -6.02 16.34 -22.45
CA ALA A 39 -5.84 16.55 -21.01
C ALA A 39 -5.74 15.21 -20.26
N ALA A 40 -6.63 14.26 -20.57
CA ALA A 40 -6.62 12.91 -20.02
C ALA A 40 -5.33 12.15 -20.36
N GLN A 41 -4.88 12.20 -21.62
CA GLN A 41 -3.63 11.59 -22.06
C GLN A 41 -2.43 12.11 -21.27
N ARG A 42 -2.32 13.43 -21.09
CA ARG A 42 -1.23 14.04 -20.31
C ARG A 42 -1.28 13.63 -18.85
N ASN A 43 -2.47 13.61 -18.23
CA ASN A 43 -2.61 13.19 -16.84
C ASN A 43 -2.18 11.73 -16.66
N LEU A 44 -2.67 10.82 -17.51
CA LEU A 44 -2.27 9.41 -17.48
C LEU A 44 -0.75 9.24 -17.57
N LYS A 45 -0.10 9.90 -18.54
CA LYS A 45 1.36 9.87 -18.67
C LYS A 45 2.06 10.33 -17.39
N ASN A 46 1.61 11.44 -16.81
CA ASN A 46 2.20 11.98 -15.59
C ASN A 46 2.02 11.03 -14.39
N GLN A 47 0.84 10.43 -14.22
CA GLN A 47 0.61 9.49 -13.12
C GLN A 47 1.44 8.21 -13.28
N TRP A 48 1.53 7.67 -14.48
CA TRP A 48 2.34 6.47 -14.74
C TRP A 48 3.85 6.72 -14.61
N LEU A 49 4.36 7.85 -15.10
CA LEU A 49 5.74 8.25 -14.85
C LEU A 49 6.03 8.42 -13.35
N LYS A 50 5.07 8.97 -12.60
CA LYS A 50 5.17 9.07 -11.15
C LYS A 50 5.17 7.68 -10.48
N LEU A 51 4.34 6.75 -10.93
CA LEU A 51 4.33 5.37 -10.42
C LEU A 51 5.68 4.67 -10.66
N VAL A 52 6.30 4.85 -11.82
CA VAL A 52 7.64 4.31 -12.11
C VAL A 52 8.69 4.91 -11.17
N SER A 53 8.69 6.23 -10.98
CA SER A 53 9.61 6.89 -10.03
C SER A 53 9.44 6.33 -8.61
N LEU A 54 8.19 6.20 -8.15
CA LEU A 54 7.88 5.68 -6.82
C LEU A 54 8.26 4.20 -6.66
N TRP A 55 8.14 3.41 -7.73
CA TRP A 55 8.62 2.02 -7.74
C TRP A 55 10.14 1.94 -7.57
N ASN A 56 10.90 2.80 -8.25
CA ASN A 56 12.35 2.87 -8.07
C ASN A 56 12.75 3.33 -6.66
N ASP A 57 12.03 4.32 -6.11
CA ASP A 57 12.22 4.77 -4.74
C ASP A 57 11.91 3.64 -3.74
N TRP A 58 10.86 2.85 -4.00
CA TRP A 58 10.53 1.67 -3.20
C TRP A 58 11.67 0.66 -3.21
N LEU A 59 12.22 0.31 -4.38
CA LEU A 59 13.32 -0.64 -4.51
C LEU A 59 14.55 -0.20 -3.71
N SER A 60 14.92 1.08 -3.84
CA SER A 60 16.03 1.69 -3.11
C SER A 60 15.80 1.66 -1.60
N SER A 61 14.62 2.10 -1.16
CA SER A 61 14.25 2.15 0.26
C SER A 61 14.15 0.76 0.88
N SER A 62 13.54 -0.20 0.18
CA SER A 62 13.45 -1.63 0.57
C SER A 62 14.83 -2.26 0.76
N SER A 63 15.76 -2.00 -0.15
CA SER A 63 17.14 -2.49 -0.05
C SER A 63 17.93 -1.85 1.10
N THR A 64 17.71 -0.56 1.33
CA THR A 64 18.34 0.19 2.45
C THR A 64 17.83 -0.33 3.79
N ALA A 65 16.52 -0.47 3.94
CA ALA A 65 15.89 -1.05 5.13
C ALA A 65 16.41 -2.47 5.41
N ARG A 66 16.53 -3.33 4.38
CA ARG A 66 17.13 -4.66 4.51
C ARG A 66 18.56 -4.61 5.05
N SER A 67 19.35 -3.64 4.59
CA SER A 67 20.74 -3.46 5.03
C SER A 67 20.80 -3.07 6.51
N HIS A 68 19.90 -2.21 6.98
CA HIS A 68 19.75 -1.87 8.40
C HIS A 68 19.28 -3.07 9.23
N ALA A 69 18.27 -3.81 8.77
CA ALA A 69 17.79 -5.02 9.44
C ALA A 69 18.89 -6.09 9.56
N THR A 70 19.66 -6.30 8.48
CA THR A 70 20.81 -7.22 8.49
C THR A 70 21.88 -6.76 9.48
N SER A 71 22.20 -5.46 9.49
CA SER A 71 23.19 -4.89 10.42
C SER A 71 22.75 -5.01 11.87
N LEU A 72 21.46 -4.82 12.14
CA LEU A 72 20.83 -4.99 13.45
C LEU A 72 20.90 -6.44 13.93
N VAL A 73 20.50 -7.40 13.09
CA VAL A 73 20.60 -8.83 13.41
C VAL A 73 22.05 -9.24 13.64
N ASN A 74 22.98 -8.77 12.81
CA ASN A 74 24.40 -9.10 12.96
C ASN A 74 24.97 -8.54 14.27
N SER A 75 24.67 -7.29 14.64
CA SER A 75 25.15 -6.71 15.89
C SER A 75 24.50 -7.35 17.11
N TYR A 76 23.23 -7.76 16.99
CA TYR A 76 22.52 -8.52 18.01
C TYR A 76 23.16 -9.89 18.26
N LEU A 77 23.29 -10.71 17.21
CA LEU A 77 23.89 -12.04 17.32
C LEU A 77 25.34 -11.95 17.79
N SER A 78 26.13 -11.00 17.28
CA SER A 78 27.52 -10.80 17.72
C SER A 78 27.61 -10.45 19.21
N GLN A 79 26.66 -9.67 19.75
CA GLN A 79 26.66 -9.35 21.17
C GLN A 79 26.28 -10.57 21.99
N ARG A 80 25.28 -11.33 21.56
CA ARG A 80 24.77 -12.50 22.26
C ARG A 80 25.79 -13.64 22.33
N TYR A 81 26.53 -13.88 21.25
CA TYR A 81 27.57 -14.91 21.22
C TYR A 81 28.92 -14.42 21.79
N MET A 82 28.99 -13.18 22.27
CA MET A 82 30.23 -12.64 22.86
C MET A 82 30.68 -13.48 24.06
N ASP A 83 29.76 -14.02 24.86
CA ASP A 83 30.12 -14.83 26.04
C ASP A 83 30.61 -16.24 25.68
N ALA A 84 30.23 -16.74 24.50
CA ALA A 84 30.65 -18.05 24.00
C ALA A 84 31.89 -17.98 23.08
N MET A 85 32.42 -16.77 22.83
CA MET A 85 33.52 -16.57 21.91
C MET A 85 34.87 -16.87 22.58
N GLU A 86 35.69 -17.72 21.95
CA GLU A 86 37.04 -18.00 22.42
C GLU A 86 37.96 -16.81 22.12
N PHE A 87 38.23 -16.01 23.14
CA PHE A 87 39.07 -14.81 23.04
C PHE A 87 40.58 -15.10 23.13
N GLY A 88 40.98 -16.34 23.41
CA GLY A 88 42.38 -16.71 23.62
C GLY A 88 43.04 -15.80 24.66
N ILE A 89 44.14 -15.14 24.30
CA ILE A 89 44.89 -14.21 25.18
C ILE A 89 44.03 -13.03 25.69
N LEU A 90 42.93 -12.70 25.00
CA LEU A 90 42.04 -11.62 25.40
C LEU A 90 41.00 -12.04 26.46
N SER A 91 40.96 -13.32 26.88
CA SER A 91 40.09 -13.80 27.97
C SER A 91 40.33 -13.06 29.28
N ASP A 92 41.57 -12.61 29.50
CA ASP A 92 41.99 -11.94 30.74
C ASP A 92 41.68 -10.42 30.71
N MET A 93 41.00 -9.94 29.66
CA MET A 93 40.67 -8.51 29.45
C MET A 93 39.14 -8.25 29.44
N PRO A 94 38.43 -8.41 30.58
CA PRO A 94 36.98 -8.26 30.65
C PRO A 94 36.48 -6.86 30.27
N GLU A 95 37.31 -5.82 30.47
CA GLU A 95 36.97 -4.45 30.08
C GLU A 95 36.91 -4.26 28.55
N LEU A 96 37.64 -5.06 27.78
CA LEU A 96 37.56 -5.04 26.31
C LEU A 96 36.25 -5.67 25.83
N GLN A 97 35.86 -6.80 26.43
CA GLN A 97 34.60 -7.47 26.15
C GLN A 97 33.41 -6.56 26.47
N LYS A 98 33.40 -5.89 27.63
CA LYS A 98 32.37 -4.89 27.99
C LYS A 98 32.29 -3.76 26.97
N LYS A 99 33.43 -3.20 26.55
CA LYS A 99 33.47 -2.15 25.51
C LYS A 99 32.95 -2.64 24.15
N ALA A 100 33.29 -3.86 23.77
CA ALA A 100 32.80 -4.48 22.54
C ALA A 100 31.27 -4.69 22.59
N CYS A 101 30.75 -5.25 23.68
CA CYS A 101 29.30 -5.37 23.91
C CYS A 101 28.59 -4.02 23.87
N HIS A 102 29.14 -3.01 24.53
CA HIS A 102 28.57 -1.66 24.51
C HIS A 102 28.55 -1.07 23.09
N LYS A 103 29.60 -1.27 22.30
CA LYS A 103 29.66 -0.85 20.89
C LYS A 103 28.60 -1.56 20.04
N LEU A 104 28.42 -2.87 20.22
CA LEU A 104 27.41 -3.64 19.49
C LEU A 104 25.99 -3.24 19.89
N HIS A 105 25.75 -2.99 21.16
CA HIS A 105 24.47 -2.47 21.64
C HIS A 105 24.16 -1.10 21.00
N LYS A 106 25.13 -0.18 20.99
CA LYS A 106 24.99 1.12 20.30
C LYS A 106 24.68 0.95 18.81
N GLN A 107 25.32 -0.03 18.15
CA GLN A 107 25.05 -0.36 16.75
C GLN A 107 23.62 -0.89 16.55
N GLN A 108 23.07 -1.67 17.49
CA GLN A 108 21.67 -2.11 17.44
C GLN A 108 20.73 -0.92 17.51
N VAL A 109 20.92 0.00 18.47
CA VAL A 109 20.09 1.20 18.63
C VAL A 109 20.09 2.06 17.36
N ILE A 110 21.26 2.29 16.76
CA ILE A 110 21.39 3.08 15.53
C ILE A 110 20.66 2.41 14.37
N ASN A 111 20.89 1.12 14.13
CA ASN A 111 20.26 0.43 13.00
C ASN A 111 18.76 0.26 13.18
N ARG A 112 18.28 0.06 14.41
CA ARG A 112 16.85 0.07 14.73
C ARG A 112 16.22 1.43 14.36
N GLY A 113 16.85 2.53 14.75
CA GLY A 113 16.37 3.87 14.38
C GLY A 113 16.33 4.09 12.86
N GLN A 114 17.38 3.69 12.14
CA GLN A 114 17.43 3.80 10.68
C GLN A 114 16.42 2.88 9.97
N LEU A 115 16.19 1.68 10.51
CA LEU A 115 15.17 0.77 10.01
C LEU A 115 13.76 1.38 10.12
N LEU A 116 13.43 2.03 11.24
CA LEU A 116 12.14 2.70 11.42
C LEU A 116 11.98 3.93 10.51
N LEU A 117 13.06 4.71 10.31
CA LEU A 117 13.05 5.85 9.38
C LEU A 117 12.85 5.41 7.93
N THR A 118 13.54 4.35 7.51
CA THR A 118 13.38 3.78 6.16
C THR A 118 12.01 3.16 5.98
N TYR A 119 11.47 2.47 6.98
CA TYR A 119 10.09 2.00 6.98
C TYR A 119 9.08 3.13 6.74
N LYS A 120 9.20 4.24 7.50
CA LYS A 120 8.35 5.43 7.31
C LYS A 120 8.44 5.96 5.87
N SER A 121 9.65 5.99 5.30
CA SER A 121 9.84 6.38 3.89
C SER A 121 9.09 5.44 2.94
N MET A 122 9.20 4.12 3.14
CA MET A 122 8.49 3.12 2.34
C MET A 122 6.95 3.29 2.44
N VAL A 123 6.41 3.56 3.63
CA VAL A 123 4.96 3.80 3.80
C VAL A 123 4.54 5.07 3.07
N GLY A 124 5.37 6.12 3.13
CA GLY A 124 5.17 7.35 2.38
C GLY A 124 5.14 7.12 0.86
N ILE A 125 6.00 6.25 0.34
CA ILE A 125 6.03 5.88 -1.08
C ILE A 125 4.73 5.18 -1.47
N VAL A 126 4.28 4.16 -0.74
CA VAL A 126 3.03 3.44 -1.03
C VAL A 126 1.83 4.37 -0.96
N THR A 127 1.79 5.26 0.05
CA THR A 127 0.76 6.30 0.17
C THR A 127 0.70 7.19 -1.08
N GLN A 128 1.86 7.58 -1.62
CA GLN A 128 1.91 8.37 -2.84
C GLN A 128 1.49 7.57 -4.07
N MET A 129 1.79 6.27 -4.14
CA MET A 129 1.35 5.42 -5.25
C MET A 129 -0.17 5.24 -5.24
N VAL A 130 -0.78 5.05 -4.06
CA VAL A 130 -2.25 5.03 -3.90
C VAL A 130 -2.88 6.34 -4.36
N LYS A 131 -2.28 7.48 -4.00
CA LYS A 131 -2.77 8.78 -4.48
C LYS A 131 -2.64 8.91 -6.00
N ALA A 132 -1.52 8.47 -6.57
CA ALA A 132 -1.28 8.53 -8.01
C ALA A 132 -2.27 7.65 -8.79
N SER A 133 -2.52 6.43 -8.32
CA SER A 133 -3.50 5.52 -8.96
C SER A 133 -4.92 6.08 -8.92
N ARG A 134 -5.34 6.68 -7.80
CA ARG A 134 -6.65 7.33 -7.65
C ARG A 134 -6.80 8.66 -8.41
N SER A 135 -5.70 9.23 -8.92
CA SER A 135 -5.69 10.54 -9.60
C SER A 135 -5.58 10.42 -11.13
N MET A 136 -5.83 9.25 -11.70
CA MET A 136 -5.71 9.03 -13.16
C MET A 136 -6.86 9.63 -13.96
N ARG A 137 -8.03 9.78 -13.36
CA ARG A 137 -9.19 10.41 -13.99
C ARG A 137 -8.97 11.90 -14.22
N CYS A 138 -9.54 12.36 -15.33
CA CYS A 138 -9.59 13.76 -15.71
C CYS A 138 -11.06 14.12 -15.92
N TYR A 139 -11.60 14.97 -15.07
CA TYR A 139 -13.00 15.40 -15.10
C TYR A 139 -13.12 16.76 -15.77
N VAL A 140 -14.22 16.98 -16.49
CA VAL A 140 -14.58 18.31 -17.00
C VAL A 140 -15.19 19.11 -15.85
N LYS A 141 -14.65 20.30 -15.59
CA LYS A 141 -15.21 21.27 -14.64
C LYS A 141 -15.88 22.39 -15.43
N GLY A 142 -17.18 22.58 -15.22
CA GLY A 142 -17.96 23.61 -15.91
C GLY A 142 -19.36 23.77 -15.33
N THR A 143 -19.57 24.85 -14.57
CA THR A 143 -20.89 25.45 -14.38
C THR A 143 -21.34 26.04 -15.72
N GLY A 144 -22.64 26.02 -16.02
CA GLY A 144 -23.22 26.42 -17.31
C GLY A 144 -22.91 27.84 -17.82
N ASP A 145 -22.16 28.66 -17.05
CA ASP A 145 -21.94 30.08 -17.30
C ASP A 145 -20.48 30.47 -17.67
N SER A 146 -19.52 29.53 -17.70
CA SER A 146 -18.12 29.83 -18.10
C SER A 146 -17.84 29.46 -19.56
N PRO A 147 -17.28 30.37 -20.38
CA PRO A 147 -16.83 30.05 -21.75
C PRO A 147 -15.54 29.21 -21.79
N ILE A 148 -14.89 28.98 -20.64
CA ILE A 148 -13.64 28.22 -20.52
C ILE A 148 -13.93 26.86 -19.88
N VAL A 149 -13.64 25.80 -20.62
CA VAL A 149 -13.66 24.41 -20.13
C VAL A 149 -12.42 24.17 -19.28
N GLN A 150 -12.61 23.82 -18.01
CA GLN A 150 -11.52 23.45 -17.10
C GLN A 150 -11.51 21.93 -16.89
N PHE A 151 -10.36 21.39 -16.50
CA PHE A 151 -10.22 19.97 -16.22
C PHE A 151 -9.62 19.76 -14.82
N SER A 152 -10.21 18.87 -14.03
CA SER A 152 -9.73 18.53 -12.69
C SER A 152 -9.38 17.05 -12.59
N CYS A 153 -8.52 16.69 -11.64
CA CYS A 153 -8.21 15.28 -11.32
C CYS A 153 -8.93 14.83 -10.04
N ASN A 154 -9.72 15.71 -9.42
CA ASN A 154 -10.52 15.43 -8.24
C ASN A 154 -12.01 15.48 -8.61
N PRO A 155 -12.82 14.57 -8.05
CA PRO A 155 -14.25 14.71 -8.14
C PRO A 155 -14.70 15.97 -7.38
N ASP A 156 -15.37 16.89 -8.07
CA ASP A 156 -16.10 17.96 -7.38
C ASP A 156 -17.38 17.33 -6.80
N ALA A 157 -17.57 17.41 -5.49
CA ALA A 157 -18.67 16.74 -4.77
C ALA A 157 -20.06 17.28 -5.12
N ASP A 158 -20.14 18.46 -5.74
CA ASP A 158 -21.39 19.23 -5.89
C ASP A 158 -22.02 19.16 -7.28
N ASP A 159 -21.37 18.58 -8.30
CA ASP A 159 -21.92 18.52 -9.66
C ASP A 159 -22.17 17.08 -10.15
N SER A 160 -23.44 16.69 -10.13
CA SER A 160 -23.97 15.44 -10.70
C SER A 160 -23.81 15.30 -12.23
N HIS A 161 -23.14 16.25 -12.88
CA HIS A 161 -22.76 16.22 -14.29
C HIS A 161 -21.32 15.74 -14.52
N GLN A 162 -20.75 15.02 -13.55
CA GLN A 162 -19.47 14.35 -13.69
C GLN A 162 -19.56 13.27 -14.78
N ILE A 163 -19.23 13.66 -16.02
CA ILE A 163 -19.23 12.73 -17.16
C ILE A 163 -17.99 11.86 -17.02
N ASP A 164 -18.20 10.70 -16.41
CA ASP A 164 -17.28 9.59 -16.48
C ASP A 164 -17.27 9.10 -17.93
N SER A 165 -16.23 9.50 -18.66
CA SER A 165 -15.91 8.97 -20.00
C SER A 165 -15.34 7.54 -19.91
N SER A 166 -15.80 6.78 -18.92
CA SER A 166 -15.32 5.47 -18.44
C SER A 166 -15.04 4.46 -19.55
N GLY A 167 -15.76 4.55 -20.68
CA GLY A 167 -15.62 3.64 -21.82
C GLY A 167 -14.88 4.20 -23.04
N VAL A 168 -14.51 5.48 -23.08
CA VAL A 168 -13.87 6.07 -24.27
C VAL A 168 -12.38 5.78 -24.24
N PRO A 169 -11.80 5.16 -25.29
CA PRO A 169 -10.36 5.04 -25.41
C PRO A 169 -9.69 6.40 -25.36
N VAL A 170 -8.72 6.54 -24.45
CA VAL A 170 -7.92 7.75 -24.29
C VAL A 170 -6.78 7.76 -25.29
N PHE A 171 -6.19 6.59 -25.54
CA PHE A 171 -5.16 6.36 -26.55
C PHE A 171 -5.73 5.50 -27.69
N SER A 172 -5.06 4.40 -28.02
CA SER A 172 -5.36 3.57 -29.17
C SER A 172 -6.49 2.59 -28.86
N PHE A 173 -6.39 1.90 -27.72
CA PHE A 173 -7.25 0.78 -27.39
C PHE A 173 -7.85 0.89 -25.98
N TRP A 174 -7.20 1.61 -25.06
CA TRP A 174 -7.55 1.54 -23.64
C TRP A 174 -8.26 2.78 -23.11
N SER A 175 -9.28 2.55 -22.28
CA SER A 175 -9.95 3.58 -21.49
C SER A 175 -9.15 3.91 -20.22
N ILE A 176 -9.51 5.00 -19.53
CA ILE A 176 -8.90 5.35 -18.23
C ILE A 176 -9.02 4.19 -17.24
N SER A 177 -10.18 3.53 -17.19
CA SER A 177 -10.42 2.44 -16.25
C SER A 177 -9.45 1.27 -16.43
N SER A 178 -9.02 0.97 -17.66
CA SER A 178 -8.01 -0.07 -17.92
C SER A 178 -6.66 0.29 -17.30
N PHE A 179 -6.25 1.56 -17.41
CA PHE A 179 -5.04 2.04 -16.73
C PHE A 179 -5.20 2.02 -15.20
N GLU A 180 -6.37 2.42 -14.68
CA GLU A 180 -6.63 2.37 -13.24
C GLU A 180 -6.53 0.96 -12.68
N GLN A 181 -7.07 -0.03 -13.38
CA GLN A 181 -7.02 -1.44 -12.97
C GLN A 181 -5.58 -1.95 -12.85
N LEU A 182 -4.72 -1.63 -13.82
CA LEU A 182 -3.30 -2.03 -13.77
C LEU A 182 -2.52 -1.28 -12.69
N ALA A 183 -2.84 0.00 -12.48
CA ALA A 183 -2.25 0.77 -11.40
C ALA A 183 -2.70 0.26 -10.03
N GLU A 184 -3.96 -0.14 -9.89
CA GLU A 184 -4.51 -0.75 -8.68
C GLU A 184 -3.84 -2.10 -8.40
N GLU A 185 -3.65 -2.94 -9.42
CA GLU A 185 -2.93 -4.21 -9.30
C GLU A 185 -1.48 -4.00 -8.82
N LEU A 186 -0.74 -3.07 -9.44
CA LEU A 186 0.61 -2.69 -9.02
C LEU A 186 0.64 -2.25 -7.56
N VAL A 187 -0.24 -1.31 -7.20
CA VAL A 187 -0.32 -0.77 -5.85
C VAL A 187 -0.72 -1.84 -4.84
N HIS A 188 -1.60 -2.77 -5.22
CA HIS A 188 -2.02 -3.88 -4.36
C HIS A 188 -0.85 -4.80 -4.00
N MET A 189 0.00 -5.16 -4.96
CA MET A 189 1.21 -5.95 -4.68
C MET A 189 2.11 -5.25 -3.66
N LEU A 190 2.36 -3.94 -3.82
CA LEU A 190 3.16 -3.17 -2.87
C LEU A 190 2.50 -3.04 -1.49
N LYS A 191 1.18 -2.87 -1.42
CA LYS A 191 0.43 -2.86 -0.15
C LYS A 191 0.62 -4.17 0.62
N CYS A 192 0.49 -5.31 -0.08
CA CYS A 192 0.70 -6.63 0.53
C CYS A 192 2.14 -6.82 1.01
N GLU A 193 3.13 -6.41 0.22
CA GLU A 193 4.54 -6.49 0.59
C GLU A 193 4.87 -5.56 1.78
N MET A 194 4.31 -4.35 1.80
CA MET A 194 4.46 -3.40 2.90
C MET A 194 3.94 -3.98 4.22
N ASN A 195 2.75 -4.59 4.22
CA ASN A 195 2.19 -5.24 5.41
C ASN A 195 3.09 -6.35 5.95
N LEU A 196 3.65 -7.18 5.05
CA LEU A 196 4.61 -8.21 5.45
C LEU A 196 5.88 -7.59 6.02
N LYS A 197 6.41 -6.52 5.41
CA LYS A 197 7.60 -5.84 5.92
C LYS A 197 7.36 -5.18 7.27
N ARG A 198 6.17 -4.63 7.53
CA ARG A 198 5.76 -4.13 8.84
C ARG A 198 5.88 -5.21 9.93
N VAL A 199 5.35 -6.40 9.67
CA VAL A 199 5.47 -7.59 10.55
C VAL A 199 6.94 -7.84 10.89
N LEU A 200 7.80 -7.93 9.87
CA LEU A 200 9.21 -8.21 10.06
C LEU A 200 9.94 -7.10 10.85
N ILE A 201 9.60 -5.83 10.63
CA ILE A 201 10.18 -4.71 11.38
C ILE A 201 9.84 -4.78 12.87
N MET A 202 8.61 -5.13 13.23
CA MET A 202 8.23 -5.30 14.64
C MET A 202 9.05 -6.41 15.30
N GLU A 203 9.23 -7.54 14.61
CA GLU A 203 10.07 -8.63 15.09
C GLU A 203 11.53 -8.17 15.25
N PHE A 204 12.10 -7.51 14.24
CA PHE A 204 13.48 -6.99 14.32
C PHE A 204 13.67 -5.96 15.43
N CYS A 205 12.68 -5.09 15.68
CA CYS A 205 12.75 -4.11 16.75
C CYS A 205 12.67 -4.74 18.15
N SER A 206 12.06 -5.92 18.25
CA SER A 206 11.84 -6.64 19.52
C SER A 206 13.00 -7.58 19.90
N ILE A 207 13.98 -7.82 19.01
CA ILE A 207 15.08 -8.78 19.30
C ILE A 207 15.96 -8.34 20.48
N SER A 208 16.19 -7.04 20.61
CA SER A 208 17.10 -6.47 21.62
C SER A 208 16.42 -6.19 22.95
N ASP A 209 15.09 -6.10 22.99
CA ASP A 209 14.33 -5.61 24.14
C ASP A 209 13.04 -6.42 24.29
N LYS A 210 13.16 -7.58 24.97
CA LYS A 210 12.03 -8.48 25.20
C LYS A 210 10.98 -7.91 26.17
N GLU A 211 11.35 -6.93 26.99
CA GLU A 211 10.41 -6.24 27.91
C GLU A 211 9.62 -5.14 27.20
N ASN A 212 10.19 -4.49 26.18
CA ASN A 212 9.49 -3.53 25.32
C ASN A 212 9.18 -4.11 23.93
N SER A 213 8.57 -5.30 23.93
CA SER A 213 7.99 -5.89 22.72
C SER A 213 6.95 -4.93 22.15
N ILE A 214 7.17 -4.48 20.91
CA ILE A 214 6.23 -3.59 20.23
C ILE A 214 4.95 -4.38 19.97
N HIS A 215 3.84 -3.95 20.56
CA HIS A 215 2.56 -4.57 20.30
C HIS A 215 2.07 -4.23 18.89
N TRP A 216 1.38 -5.17 18.26
CA TRP A 216 0.81 -5.01 16.91
C TRP A 216 -0.15 -3.81 16.77
N SER A 217 -0.74 -3.40 17.89
CA SER A 217 -1.64 -2.25 18.06
C SER A 217 -0.91 -0.92 18.27
N GLU A 218 0.41 -0.91 18.33
CA GLU A 218 1.22 0.30 18.49
C GLU A 218 1.68 0.83 17.13
N GLU A 219 1.82 2.15 17.06
CA GLU A 219 2.42 2.81 15.92
C GLU A 219 3.94 2.65 15.98
N LEU A 220 4.55 2.22 14.87
CA LEU A 220 6.02 2.17 14.72
C LEU A 220 6.64 3.57 14.61
N TYR A 221 5.84 4.56 14.21
CA TYR A 221 6.19 5.97 14.22
C TYR A 221 4.92 6.82 14.36
N LEU A 222 5.05 8.02 14.91
CA LEU A 222 3.92 8.92 15.12
C LEU A 222 3.14 9.19 13.82
N GLY A 223 1.86 8.83 13.80
CA GLY A 223 0.95 9.02 12.67
C GLY A 223 0.90 7.86 11.67
N GLU A 224 1.57 6.73 11.96
CA GLU A 224 1.58 5.54 11.10
C GLU A 224 0.15 5.10 10.71
N PHE A 225 -0.77 5.03 11.66
CA PHE A 225 -2.11 4.53 11.34
C PHE A 225 -2.85 5.44 10.37
N GLY A 226 -2.62 6.75 10.42
CA GLY A 226 -3.15 7.69 9.43
C GLY A 226 -2.67 7.35 8.01
N ASP A 227 -1.38 7.06 7.85
CA ASP A 227 -0.79 6.68 6.56
C ASP A 227 -1.31 5.32 6.08
N LEU A 228 -1.44 4.35 6.99
CA LEU A 228 -1.98 3.02 6.67
C LEU A 228 -3.47 3.06 6.31
N ILE A 229 -4.26 3.93 6.94
CA ILE A 229 -5.67 4.17 6.58
C ILE A 229 -5.77 4.69 5.15
N ILE A 230 -4.91 5.64 4.74
CA ILE A 230 -4.91 6.15 3.35
C ILE A 230 -4.66 5.01 2.35
N CYS A 231 -3.85 4.03 2.73
CA CYS A 231 -3.54 2.85 1.93
C CYS A 231 -4.62 1.75 1.99
N ASP A 232 -5.75 1.97 2.67
CA ASP A 232 -6.75 0.93 2.98
C ASP A 232 -6.14 -0.30 3.68
N LEU A 233 -5.00 -0.13 4.35
CA LEU A 233 -4.30 -1.20 5.07
C LEU A 233 -4.75 -1.30 6.53
N TYR A 234 -5.51 -0.31 6.98
CA TYR A 234 -6.02 -0.23 8.34
C TYR A 234 -7.46 0.27 8.29
N SER A 235 -8.43 -0.61 8.54
CA SER A 235 -9.85 -0.24 8.48
C SER A 235 -10.62 -0.53 9.76
N ASN A 236 -10.19 -1.46 10.63
CA ASN A 236 -10.83 -1.76 11.93
C ASN A 236 -9.93 -2.60 12.88
N GLY A 237 -8.62 -2.34 12.89
CA GLY A 237 -7.62 -3.13 13.64
C GLY A 237 -6.67 -3.91 12.73
N PRO A 238 -5.55 -4.44 13.27
CA PRO A 238 -4.48 -5.02 12.46
C PRO A 238 -4.98 -6.19 11.61
N ILE A 239 -4.78 -6.11 10.29
CA ILE A 239 -5.04 -7.22 9.37
C ILE A 239 -3.95 -8.27 9.62
N PHE A 240 -4.33 -9.32 10.33
CA PHE A 240 -3.45 -10.44 10.62
C PHE A 240 -3.00 -11.13 9.33
N PRO A 241 -1.71 -11.44 9.15
CA PRO A 241 -1.31 -12.49 8.24
C PRO A 241 -1.85 -13.81 8.80
N GLY A 242 -2.96 -14.27 8.22
CA GLY A 242 -3.52 -15.61 8.31
C GLY A 242 -3.24 -16.40 9.59
N GLN A 243 -4.20 -16.40 10.49
CA GLN A 243 -4.42 -17.46 11.47
C GLN A 243 -4.75 -18.78 10.73
N THR A 244 -3.77 -19.33 10.01
CA THR A 244 -3.80 -20.73 9.60
C THR A 244 -3.10 -21.50 10.70
N ASN A 245 -3.82 -22.47 11.27
CA ASN A 245 -3.41 -23.36 12.34
C ASN A 245 -2.16 -24.18 11.97
N CYS A 246 -0.99 -23.56 11.88
CA CYS A 246 0.27 -24.27 11.93
C CYS A 246 0.61 -24.47 13.40
N LYS A 247 -0.02 -25.48 14.01
CA LYS A 247 0.52 -26.11 15.22
C LYS A 247 1.84 -26.75 14.83
N SER A 248 2.90 -25.95 14.89
CA SER A 248 4.26 -26.43 14.67
C SER A 248 4.68 -27.22 15.89
N THR A 249 4.50 -28.54 15.84
CA THR A 249 5.15 -29.49 16.75
C THR A 249 6.65 -29.51 16.42
N ILE A 250 7.40 -28.53 16.92
CA ILE A 250 8.86 -28.58 16.91
C ILE A 250 9.30 -29.45 18.11
N PRO A 251 10.12 -30.50 17.89
CA PRO A 251 10.70 -31.26 18.99
C PRO A 251 11.60 -30.36 19.83
N THR A 252 11.41 -30.40 21.15
CA THR A 252 12.00 -29.52 22.18
C THR A 252 13.50 -29.72 22.43
N ASN A 253 14.28 -30.15 21.43
CA ASN A 253 15.68 -30.59 21.63
C ASN A 253 16.73 -29.77 20.85
N SER A 254 16.37 -28.66 20.19
CA SER A 254 17.38 -27.76 19.63
C SER A 254 17.84 -26.75 20.69
N PRO A 255 19.15 -26.48 20.82
CA PRO A 255 19.62 -25.39 21.68
C PRO A 255 18.92 -24.10 21.25
N LEU A 256 18.32 -23.42 22.23
CA LEU A 256 17.47 -22.23 22.04
C LEU A 256 18.11 -21.18 21.09
N ASP A 257 19.43 -21.09 21.12
CA ASP A 257 20.23 -20.15 20.31
C ASP A 257 20.28 -20.51 18.81
N GLN A 258 20.18 -21.79 18.45
CA GLN A 258 20.15 -22.21 17.04
C GLN A 258 18.77 -21.93 16.42
N THR A 259 17.71 -22.13 17.20
CA THR A 259 16.33 -21.84 16.78
C THR A 259 16.17 -20.35 16.47
N GLU A 260 16.68 -19.48 17.33
CA GLU A 260 16.59 -18.04 17.14
C GLU A 260 17.36 -17.53 15.93
N ARG A 261 18.58 -18.05 15.70
CA ARG A 261 19.35 -17.75 14.48
C ARG A 261 18.59 -18.16 13.22
N ASN A 262 18.00 -19.36 13.23
CA ASN A 262 17.22 -19.86 12.09
C ASN A 262 15.99 -18.97 11.84
N VAL A 263 15.29 -18.52 12.89
CA VAL A 263 14.13 -17.62 12.78
C VAL A 263 14.52 -16.27 12.17
N LEU A 264 15.59 -15.64 12.69
CA LEU A 264 16.06 -14.36 12.15
C LEU A 264 16.56 -14.48 10.71
N GLN A 265 17.18 -15.60 10.36
CA GLN A 265 17.53 -15.90 8.98
C GLN A 265 16.28 -15.99 8.10
N VAL A 266 15.24 -16.71 8.53
CA VAL A 266 13.96 -16.78 7.81
C VAL A 266 13.36 -15.39 7.62
N TYR A 267 13.39 -14.51 8.62
CA TYR A 267 12.89 -13.14 8.49
C TYR A 267 13.67 -12.32 7.45
N LEU A 268 15.01 -12.36 7.50
CA LEU A 268 15.85 -11.66 6.52
C LEU A 268 15.68 -12.23 5.10
N THR A 269 15.56 -13.54 4.96
CA THR A 269 15.30 -14.19 3.67
C THR A 269 13.90 -13.85 3.15
N THR A 270 12.90 -13.78 4.01
CA THR A 270 11.54 -13.37 3.65
C THR A 270 11.53 -11.94 3.11
N TRP A 271 12.24 -11.01 3.78
CA TRP A 271 12.42 -9.66 3.29
C TRP A 271 13.10 -9.61 1.92
N LEU A 272 14.19 -10.39 1.76
CA LEU A 272 14.98 -10.43 0.52
C LEU A 272 14.19 -11.00 -0.66
N ALA A 273 13.36 -12.02 -0.41
CA ALA A 273 12.60 -12.70 -1.44
C ALA A 273 11.44 -11.86 -2.00
N GLU A 274 11.03 -10.81 -1.29
CA GLU A 274 9.92 -9.93 -1.67
C GLU A 274 8.67 -10.72 -2.10
N VAL A 275 8.26 -11.65 -1.24
CA VAL A 275 7.33 -12.73 -1.58
C VAL A 275 5.93 -12.28 -2.03
N LYS A 276 5.56 -11.00 -1.85
CA LYS A 276 4.30 -10.44 -2.33
C LYS A 276 4.45 -9.61 -3.61
N LEU A 277 5.67 -9.47 -4.14
CA LEU A 277 5.94 -8.78 -5.40
C LEU A 277 6.20 -9.80 -6.51
N ASP A 278 5.29 -9.84 -7.48
CA ASP A 278 5.58 -10.51 -8.75
C ASP A 278 6.30 -9.51 -9.67
N ARG A 279 7.63 -9.58 -9.67
CA ARG A 279 8.47 -8.69 -10.49
C ARG A 279 8.20 -8.85 -11.98
N PHE A 280 7.91 -10.06 -12.46
CA PHE A 280 7.58 -10.28 -13.86
C PHE A 280 6.27 -9.59 -14.22
N ARG A 281 5.25 -9.69 -13.35
CA ARG A 281 3.99 -9.00 -13.56
C ARG A 281 4.13 -7.48 -13.50
N ILE A 282 4.96 -6.96 -12.60
CA ILE A 282 5.25 -5.52 -12.52
C ILE A 282 5.91 -5.02 -13.81
N ASP A 283 6.92 -5.73 -14.31
CA ASP A 283 7.62 -5.39 -15.55
C ASP A 283 6.66 -5.47 -16.75
N GLU A 284 5.79 -6.50 -16.78
CA GLU A 284 4.74 -6.64 -17.79
C GLU A 284 3.76 -5.46 -17.75
N ILE A 285 3.27 -5.07 -16.56
CA ILE A 285 2.37 -3.91 -16.40
C ILE A 285 3.02 -2.65 -17.00
N PHE A 286 4.28 -2.36 -16.66
CA PHE A 286 4.97 -1.19 -17.20
C PHE A 286 5.20 -1.26 -18.70
N SER A 287 5.49 -2.45 -19.25
CA SER A 287 5.63 -2.66 -20.68
C SER A 287 4.31 -2.38 -21.42
N ILE A 288 3.21 -3.00 -21.00
CA ILE A 288 1.92 -2.85 -21.69
C ILE A 288 1.44 -1.40 -21.63
N VAL A 289 1.58 -0.74 -20.47
CA VAL A 289 1.23 0.66 -20.31
C VAL A 289 2.15 1.55 -21.14
N GLY A 290 3.46 1.29 -21.16
CA GLY A 290 4.42 2.07 -21.93
C GLY A 290 4.13 2.03 -23.43
N GLU A 291 3.78 0.85 -23.95
CA GLU A 291 3.35 0.64 -25.33
C GLU A 291 2.09 1.47 -25.64
N GLU A 292 1.04 1.37 -24.82
CA GLU A 292 -0.22 2.08 -25.06
C GLU A 292 -0.05 3.62 -24.93
N LEU A 293 0.74 4.09 -23.97
CA LEU A 293 1.01 5.52 -23.77
C LEU A 293 2.01 6.09 -24.78
N HIS A 294 2.71 5.23 -25.53
CA HIS A 294 3.84 5.59 -26.38
C HIS A 294 4.93 6.34 -25.58
N VAL A 295 5.30 5.80 -24.42
CA VAL A 295 6.32 6.33 -23.52
C VAL A 295 7.17 5.18 -23.01
N THR A 296 8.48 5.36 -22.92
CA THR A 296 9.36 4.38 -22.28
C THR A 296 9.21 4.45 -20.77
N LEU A 297 8.60 3.42 -20.18
CA LEU A 297 8.48 3.20 -18.75
C LEU A 297 9.46 2.07 -18.36
N SER A 298 10.76 2.35 -18.45
CA SER A 298 11.85 1.44 -18.12
C SER A 298 12.70 2.01 -16.99
#